data_AF-A0A8D1U311-F1
#
_entry.id   AF-A0A8D1U311-F1
#
_cell.length_a   1.000
_cell.length_b   1.000
_cell.length_c   1.000
_cell.angle_alpha   90.00
_cell.angle_beta   90.00
_cell.angle_gamma   90.00
#
_symmetry.space_group_name_H-M   'P 1'
#
loop_
_entity.id
_entity.type
_entity.pdbx_description
1 polymer ?
#
loop_
_entity_poly.entity_id
_entity_poly.type
_entity_poly.pdbx_seq_one_letter_code
_entity_poly.pdbx_strand_id
1 'polypeptide(L)'
;MPSLCHRKSARPAGDRYLRGACRRRRPSPRALGTMRKIMFHCGLLEIWGTWTLMEDLKETISYCVTSDTMFFDQERIVAASSTGCVTVFLHHPNNQTLSVSQQWTTAHYHAGPGSPSCSSAPCTGVVCNSPEIVTVGEDGRINLFRADYKEAIKTIDNADSSTLHAVTFLRTPEILTVNSIGQLKIWDFRQQGNEPSQILSLTGDRAPLHCVDRHPNQQHVVATGGQDGMLSIWDVRQGTMPVSLLKAHEAEMWEVHFHPSNPDHLFTCSEDGSLWHWDASTDVPEKSSLFHQGGRSSTFLSHSISNQTNVHQSLISSWLSTDPARDCIEITSLLPSRTLSVNSLDVLGPCLVCGTDAEAIYVTRQLFS
;
A
#
# COMPACT_ATOMS: atom_id res chain seq x y z
N MET A 1 -90.14 1.20 -13.12
CA MET A 1 -90.74 -0.07 -12.65
C MET A 1 -90.14 -1.20 -13.48
N PRO A 2 -89.70 -2.32 -12.90
CA PRO A 2 -88.81 -2.47 -11.75
C PRO A 2 -87.63 -3.43 -12.18
N SER A 3 -86.39 -3.33 -11.70
CA SER A 3 -85.88 -3.80 -10.40
C SER A 3 -85.06 -5.10 -10.45
N LEU A 4 -84.06 -5.12 -9.56
CA LEU A 4 -83.72 -6.20 -8.61
C LEU A 4 -82.70 -7.29 -8.97
N CYS A 5 -81.72 -7.33 -8.05
CA CYS A 5 -81.13 -8.48 -7.36
C CYS A 5 -79.91 -9.17 -8.00
N HIS A 6 -78.72 -9.08 -7.40
CA HIS A 6 -78.22 -9.73 -6.17
C HIS A 6 -78.04 -11.25 -6.29
N ARG A 7 -76.78 -11.72 -6.21
CA ARG A 7 -76.11 -12.35 -5.04
C ARG A 7 -75.13 -13.48 -5.43
N LYS A 8 -73.93 -13.38 -4.83
CA LYS A 8 -73.14 -14.43 -4.13
C LYS A 8 -72.45 -15.58 -4.88
N SER A 9 -71.13 -15.55 -4.70
CA SER A 9 -70.23 -16.61 -4.17
C SER A 9 -69.95 -17.88 -4.97
N ALA A 10 -68.67 -18.08 -5.29
CA ALA A 10 -67.98 -19.37 -5.17
C ALA A 10 -66.47 -19.15 -4.99
N ARG A 11 -65.87 -19.84 -3.99
CA ARG A 11 -64.43 -20.08 -3.88
C ARG A 11 -64.06 -21.28 -4.76
N PRO A 12 -62.79 -21.39 -5.18
CA PRO A 12 -62.00 -22.60 -4.85
C PRO A 12 -60.62 -22.20 -4.31
N ALA A 13 -60.12 -22.73 -3.20
CA ALA A 13 -59.61 -24.09 -2.96
C ALA A 13 -58.27 -24.38 -3.70
N GLY A 14 -57.18 -24.09 -2.99
CA GLY A 14 -56.01 -24.96 -2.81
C GLY A 14 -55.09 -25.19 -3.99
N ASP A 15 -53.88 -24.61 -3.94
CA ASP A 15 -52.74 -25.27 -4.54
C ASP A 15 -51.46 -25.15 -3.70
N ARG A 16 -50.67 -26.22 -3.77
CA ARG A 16 -49.70 -26.67 -2.78
C ARG A 16 -48.39 -25.88 -2.83
N TYR A 17 -47.81 -25.69 -1.64
CA TYR A 17 -46.45 -25.21 -1.40
C TYR A 17 -45.41 -26.06 -2.14
N LEU A 18 -44.66 -25.44 -3.07
CA LEU A 18 -43.31 -25.85 -3.44
C LEU A 18 -42.33 -24.83 -2.85
N ARG A 19 -41.59 -25.25 -1.81
CA ARG A 19 -40.48 -24.47 -1.23
C ARG A 19 -39.31 -24.49 -2.21
N GLY A 20 -39.21 -23.49 -3.08
CA GLY A 20 -37.96 -23.12 -3.72
C GLY A 20 -37.14 -22.27 -2.74
N ALA A 21 -36.04 -22.81 -2.24
CA ALA A 21 -35.12 -22.10 -1.37
C ALA A 21 -34.40 -20.98 -2.15
N CYS A 22 -35.03 -19.80 -2.20
CA CYS A 22 -34.38 -18.57 -2.65
C CYS A 22 -33.39 -18.15 -1.54
N ARG A 23 -32.11 -18.52 -1.69
CA ARG A 23 -31.02 -17.98 -0.86
C ARG A 23 -30.98 -16.47 -1.10
N ARG A 24 -31.64 -15.70 -0.23
CA ARG A 24 -31.42 -14.27 -0.09
C ARG A 24 -29.92 -14.07 0.18
N ARG A 25 -29.19 -13.54 -0.80
CA ARG A 25 -27.86 -12.96 -0.54
C ARG A 25 -28.06 -11.93 0.56
N ARG A 26 -27.41 -12.16 1.70
CA ARG A 26 -27.34 -11.15 2.76
C ARG A 26 -26.62 -9.93 2.18
N PRO A 27 -27.11 -8.70 2.41
CA PRO A 27 -26.30 -7.52 2.15
C PRO A 27 -25.01 -7.62 2.96
N SER A 28 -23.88 -7.27 2.35
CA SER A 28 -22.59 -7.16 3.04
C SER A 28 -22.76 -6.21 4.23
N PRO A 29 -22.24 -6.56 5.42
CA PRO A 29 -22.26 -5.64 6.53
C PRO A 29 -21.40 -4.42 6.17
N ARG A 30 -22.00 -3.24 6.35
CA ARG A 30 -21.34 -1.94 6.27
C ARG A 30 -20.01 -1.98 7.01
N ALA A 31 -18.95 -1.46 6.38
CA ALA A 31 -17.67 -1.17 6.98
C ALA A 31 -17.87 -0.34 8.27
N LEU A 32 -17.89 -1.02 9.42
CA LEU A 32 -17.54 -0.39 10.69
C LEU A 32 -16.03 -0.15 10.60
N GLY A 33 -15.62 1.11 10.73
CA GLY A 33 -14.25 1.55 10.52
C GLY A 33 -13.26 0.79 11.40
N THR A 34 -12.57 -0.18 10.79
CA THR A 34 -11.40 -0.84 11.35
C THR A 34 -10.24 0.16 11.32
N MET A 35 -9.44 0.24 12.39
CA MET A 35 -8.18 0.99 12.39
C MET A 35 -7.27 0.37 11.31
N ARG A 36 -7.14 1.02 10.15
CA ARG A 36 -6.43 0.44 9.00
C ARG A 36 -4.92 0.59 9.06
N LYS A 37 -4.40 1.52 9.86
CA LYS A 37 -2.95 1.76 9.94
C LYS A 37 -2.52 2.19 11.33
N ILE A 38 -2.18 1.23 12.18
CA ILE A 38 -1.20 1.48 13.26
C ILE A 38 0.14 1.07 12.66
N MET A 39 0.88 2.05 12.14
CA MET A 39 2.24 1.79 11.67
C MET A 39 3.11 1.52 12.90
N PHE A 40 3.62 0.30 12.93
CA PHE A 40 4.68 -0.09 13.83
C PHE A 40 5.97 0.15 13.07
N HIS A 41 6.67 1.26 13.29
CA HIS A 41 8.02 1.34 12.75
C HIS A 41 8.92 0.47 13.61
N CYS A 42 9.75 -0.39 13.02
CA CYS A 42 10.79 -1.07 13.80
C CYS A 42 11.70 -0.08 14.54
N GLY A 43 11.85 1.15 14.00
CA GLY A 43 12.46 2.27 14.71
C GLY A 43 11.79 2.63 16.05
N LEU A 44 10.45 2.51 16.20
CA LEU A 44 9.79 2.73 17.50
C LEU A 44 10.26 1.71 18.56
N LEU A 45 10.47 0.47 18.14
CA LEU A 45 10.91 -0.62 19.01
C LEU A 45 12.41 -0.56 19.34
N GLU A 46 13.22 0.08 18.51
CA GLU A 46 14.64 0.33 18.78
C GLU A 46 14.89 1.64 19.53
N ILE A 47 14.16 2.71 19.22
CA ILE A 47 14.39 4.03 19.78
C ILE A 47 13.64 4.18 21.12
N TRP A 48 12.40 3.69 21.28
CA TRP A 48 11.53 4.08 22.41
C TRP A 48 11.20 2.96 23.40
N GLY A 49 11.54 1.71 23.09
CA GLY A 49 11.68 0.61 24.04
C GLY A 49 10.47 0.22 24.91
N THR A 50 9.29 0.85 24.77
CA THR A 50 8.16 0.66 25.71
C THR A 50 6.79 0.80 25.03
N TRP A 51 5.86 -0.07 25.46
CA TRP A 51 4.48 -0.19 24.98
C TRP A 51 3.57 1.00 25.33
N THR A 52 3.95 1.78 26.33
CA THR A 52 3.18 2.91 26.89
C THR A 52 2.88 4.01 25.87
N LEU A 53 3.81 4.32 24.96
CA LEU A 53 3.62 5.34 23.93
C LEU A 53 2.57 5.00 22.88
N MET A 54 2.34 3.70 22.66
CA MET A 54 1.30 3.23 21.75
C MET A 54 -0.09 3.42 22.34
N GLU A 55 -0.24 3.25 23.66
CA GLU A 55 -1.48 3.55 24.36
C GLU A 55 -1.75 5.06 24.35
N ASP A 56 -0.72 5.89 24.58
CA ASP A 56 -0.84 7.35 24.47
C ASP A 56 -1.23 7.83 23.06
N LEU A 57 -0.72 7.19 21.98
CA LEU A 57 -1.18 7.45 20.62
C LEU A 57 -2.64 7.09 20.42
N LYS A 58 -3.06 5.92 20.88
CA LYS A 58 -4.46 5.48 20.82
C LYS A 58 -5.39 6.41 21.62
N GLU A 59 -4.97 6.86 22.80
CA GLU A 59 -5.73 7.80 23.64
C GLU A 59 -5.73 9.22 23.07
N THR A 60 -4.63 9.69 22.48
CA THR A 60 -4.55 11.02 21.85
C THR A 60 -5.36 11.07 20.55
N ILE A 61 -5.46 9.94 19.82
CA ILE A 61 -6.23 9.81 18.58
C ILE A 61 -7.66 9.30 18.83
N SER A 62 -8.10 9.24 20.09
CA SER A 62 -9.36 8.62 20.60
C SER A 62 -10.68 9.10 19.97
N TYR A 63 -10.66 10.04 19.02
CA TYR A 63 -11.84 10.54 18.33
C TYR A 63 -11.88 10.31 16.81
N CYS A 64 -10.83 9.75 16.18
CA CYS A 64 -10.80 9.54 14.73
C CYS A 64 -10.06 8.25 14.32
N VAL A 65 -10.48 7.61 13.23
CA VAL A 65 -9.78 6.44 12.68
C VAL A 65 -8.57 6.93 11.90
N THR A 66 -7.36 6.61 12.38
CA THR A 66 -6.12 6.86 11.64
C THR A 66 -6.13 6.02 10.36
N SER A 67 -6.02 6.71 9.23
CA SER A 67 -6.08 6.11 7.90
C SER A 67 -4.68 5.80 7.38
N ASP A 68 -3.70 6.66 7.68
CA ASP A 68 -2.29 6.45 7.36
C ASP A 68 -1.38 7.14 8.39
N THR A 69 -0.14 6.70 8.57
CA THR A 69 0.86 7.29 9.46
C THR A 69 2.27 7.03 8.93
N MET A 70 3.15 8.03 8.99
CA MET A 70 4.53 7.92 8.54
C MET A 70 5.47 8.73 9.44
N PHE A 71 6.69 8.24 9.65
CA PHE A 71 7.74 9.01 10.30
C PHE A 71 8.21 10.16 9.40
N PHE A 72 8.32 11.34 9.99
CA PHE A 72 8.93 12.49 9.32
C PHE A 72 10.43 12.57 9.61
N ASP A 73 10.81 12.29 10.86
CA ASP A 73 12.18 12.12 11.35
C ASP A 73 12.17 11.35 12.68
N GLN A 74 13.27 11.29 13.43
CA GLN A 74 13.37 10.50 14.66
C GLN A 74 12.39 10.89 15.78
N GLU A 75 11.87 12.12 15.77
CA GLU A 75 11.04 12.67 16.85
C GLU A 75 9.63 13.03 16.37
N ARG A 76 9.40 13.12 15.06
CA ARG A 76 8.14 13.56 14.47
C ARG A 76 7.44 12.48 13.67
N ILE A 77 6.14 12.35 13.90
CA ILE A 77 5.25 11.40 13.23
C ILE A 77 4.13 12.18 12.55
N VAL A 78 3.81 11.87 11.30
CA VAL A 78 2.67 12.45 10.58
C VAL A 78 1.56 11.42 10.52
N ALA A 79 0.35 11.79 10.93
CA ALA A 79 -0.84 10.95 10.87
C ALA A 79 -1.92 11.58 9.98
N ALA A 80 -2.51 10.75 9.13
CA ALA A 80 -3.68 11.04 8.31
C ALA A 80 -4.94 10.48 8.98
N SER A 81 -6.00 11.28 9.01
CA SER A 81 -7.26 10.94 9.67
C SER A 81 -8.38 10.67 8.68
N SER A 82 -9.32 9.81 9.06
CA SER A 82 -10.60 9.65 8.36
C SER A 82 -11.45 10.93 8.33
N THR A 83 -11.12 11.90 9.18
CA THR A 83 -11.73 13.23 9.15
C THR A 83 -11.14 14.16 8.07
N GLY A 84 -10.11 13.72 7.35
CA GLY A 84 -9.38 14.56 6.39
C GLY A 84 -8.34 15.47 7.01
N CYS A 85 -8.15 15.36 8.31
CA CYS A 85 -7.11 16.08 9.03
C CYS A 85 -5.75 15.37 8.90
N VAL A 86 -4.69 16.17 8.78
CA VAL A 86 -3.30 15.72 8.82
C VAL A 86 -2.62 16.34 10.05
N THR A 87 -2.06 15.51 10.92
CA THR A 87 -1.46 15.95 12.20
C THR A 87 0.00 15.53 12.26
N VAL A 88 0.89 16.45 12.61
CA VAL A 88 2.28 16.18 12.97
C VAL A 88 2.37 16.09 14.49
N PHE A 89 2.69 14.91 15.00
CA PHE A 89 3.00 14.67 16.40
C PHE A 89 4.50 14.83 16.65
N LEU A 90 4.86 15.39 17.81
CA LEU A 90 6.21 15.44 18.33
C LEU A 90 6.30 14.54 19.55
N HIS A 91 7.28 13.66 19.54
CA HIS A 91 7.69 12.87 20.68
C HIS A 91 8.69 13.58 21.54
N HIS A 92 8.53 13.36 22.83
CA HIS A 92 9.42 13.84 23.86
C HIS A 92 10.13 12.63 24.49
N PRO A 93 11.34 12.27 24.04
CA PRO A 93 12.05 11.08 24.52
C PRO A 93 12.30 11.08 26.03
N ASN A 94 12.45 12.27 26.62
CA ASN A 94 12.78 12.43 28.03
C ASN A 94 11.66 11.94 28.97
N ASN A 95 10.40 12.12 28.57
CA ASN A 95 9.23 11.75 29.37
C ASN A 95 8.35 10.71 28.68
N GLN A 96 8.74 10.24 27.50
CA GLN A 96 8.02 9.24 26.72
C GLN A 96 6.57 9.66 26.44
N THR A 97 6.35 10.94 26.12
CA THR A 97 5.02 11.48 25.78
C THR A 97 4.95 11.96 24.33
N LEU A 98 3.73 12.07 23.82
CA LEU A 98 3.44 12.65 22.51
C LEU A 98 2.62 13.93 22.65
N SER A 99 2.87 14.87 21.75
CA SER A 99 2.17 16.14 21.66
C SER A 99 1.87 16.49 20.21
N VAL A 100 0.83 17.27 19.97
CA VAL A 100 0.55 17.80 18.62
C VAL A 100 1.50 18.96 18.35
N SER A 101 2.38 18.81 17.37
CA SER A 101 3.29 19.86 16.90
C SER A 101 2.62 20.79 15.90
N GLN A 102 1.89 20.23 14.94
CA GLN A 102 1.20 20.98 13.89
C GLN A 102 0.01 20.17 13.36
N GLN A 103 -1.00 20.85 12.83
CA GLN A 103 -2.19 20.19 12.29
C GLN A 103 -2.80 20.99 11.15
N TRP A 104 -3.17 20.29 10.08
CA TRP A 104 -3.98 20.81 8.98
C TRP A 104 -5.36 20.15 9.06
N THR A 105 -6.32 20.83 9.67
CA THR A 105 -7.67 20.29 9.94
C THR A 105 -8.53 20.18 8.68
N THR A 106 -8.24 20.99 7.67
CA THR A 106 -8.94 21.03 6.38
C THR A 106 -8.02 20.62 5.24
N ALA A 107 -7.14 19.63 5.45
CA ALA A 107 -6.29 19.12 4.37
C ALA A 107 -7.14 18.42 3.29
N HIS A 108 -8.14 17.63 3.71
CA HIS A 108 -9.08 16.96 2.82
C HIS A 108 -10.54 17.21 3.23
N TYR A 109 -11.35 17.62 2.26
CA TYR A 109 -12.76 17.94 2.47
C TYR A 109 -13.53 18.03 1.14
N HIS A 110 -14.81 17.71 1.21
CA HIS A 110 -15.76 17.97 0.14
C HIS A 110 -16.44 19.33 0.35
N ALA A 111 -16.31 20.23 -0.63
CA ALA A 111 -17.10 21.44 -0.71
C ALA A 111 -18.29 21.20 -1.64
N GLY A 112 -19.51 21.17 -1.09
CA GLY A 112 -20.71 21.03 -1.91
C GLY A 112 -21.02 22.32 -2.70
N PRO A 113 -21.49 22.24 -3.95
CA PRO A 113 -21.98 23.42 -4.66
C PRO A 113 -23.17 24.02 -3.91
N GLY A 114 -23.00 25.23 -3.38
CA GLY A 114 -24.07 25.99 -2.71
C GLY A 114 -24.30 25.65 -1.23
N SER A 115 -23.49 24.81 -0.59
CA SER A 115 -23.53 24.62 0.86
C SER A 115 -22.32 25.28 1.53
N PRO A 116 -22.49 26.13 2.55
CA PRO A 116 -21.38 26.64 3.36
C PRO A 116 -20.77 25.58 4.28
N SER A 117 -21.34 24.36 4.35
CA SER A 117 -20.78 23.27 5.16
C SER A 117 -19.83 22.40 4.34
N CYS A 118 -18.55 22.43 4.68
CA CYS A 118 -17.58 21.44 4.21
C CYS A 118 -17.86 20.11 4.92
N SER A 119 -18.10 19.04 4.17
CA SER A 119 -18.11 17.69 4.75
C SER A 119 -16.70 17.13 4.70
N SER A 120 -16.28 16.49 5.78
CA SER A 120 -15.01 15.81 5.88
C SER A 120 -14.80 14.80 4.74
N ALA A 121 -13.55 14.66 4.27
CA ALA A 121 -13.13 13.64 3.32
C ALA A 121 -11.90 12.92 3.89
N PRO A 122 -11.87 11.58 3.98
CA PRO A 122 -10.71 10.86 4.50
C PRO A 122 -9.41 11.19 3.76
N CYS A 123 -8.34 11.39 4.53
CA CYS A 123 -6.98 11.42 4.02
C CYS A 123 -6.49 9.98 3.93
N THR A 124 -6.27 9.47 2.73
CA THR A 124 -6.05 8.04 2.46
C THR A 124 -4.58 7.66 2.39
N GLY A 125 -3.70 8.61 2.07
CA GLY A 125 -2.26 8.35 2.01
C GLY A 125 -1.43 9.55 2.45
N VAL A 126 -0.31 9.27 3.13
CA VAL A 126 0.70 10.27 3.47
C VAL A 126 2.11 9.74 3.19
N VAL A 127 2.94 10.56 2.55
CA VAL A 127 4.38 10.27 2.41
C VAL A 127 5.23 11.46 2.81
N CYS A 128 6.37 11.17 3.44
CA CYS A 128 7.29 12.16 3.97
C CYS A 128 8.64 12.08 3.25
N ASN A 129 9.16 13.24 2.85
CA ASN A 129 10.55 13.40 2.44
C ASN A 129 11.04 14.74 2.99
N SER A 130 11.61 14.71 4.21
CA SER A 130 11.91 15.93 4.98
C SER A 130 12.62 17.00 4.13
N PRO A 131 12.10 18.25 4.08
CA PRO A 131 11.06 18.81 4.94
C PRO A 131 9.61 18.71 4.40
N GLU A 132 9.39 17.95 3.33
CA GLU A 132 8.13 17.88 2.59
C GLU A 132 7.21 16.75 3.10
N ILE A 133 5.91 17.02 3.09
CA ILE A 133 4.85 16.05 3.39
C ILE A 133 3.85 16.11 2.25
N VAL A 134 3.54 14.97 1.64
CA VAL A 134 2.54 14.87 0.58
C VAL A 134 1.36 14.04 1.08
N THR A 135 0.14 14.50 0.84
CA THR A 135 -1.07 13.77 1.21
C THR A 135 -2.06 13.67 0.07
N VAL A 136 -2.85 12.59 0.09
CA VAL A 136 -3.93 12.32 -0.85
C VAL A 136 -5.19 11.88 -0.10
N GLY A 137 -6.35 12.07 -0.72
CA GLY A 137 -7.63 11.78 -0.07
C GLY A 137 -8.75 11.38 -1.03
N GLU A 138 -9.89 11.02 -0.44
CA GLU A 138 -11.10 10.63 -1.19
C GLU A 138 -11.72 11.78 -1.97
N ASP A 139 -11.39 13.03 -1.62
CA ASP A 139 -11.80 14.24 -2.32
C ASP A 139 -11.02 14.49 -3.62
N GLY A 140 -10.08 13.60 -3.97
CA GLY A 140 -9.28 13.74 -5.19
C GLY A 140 -8.26 14.88 -5.13
N ARG A 141 -7.97 15.42 -3.94
CA ARG A 141 -6.92 16.43 -3.74
C ARG A 141 -5.56 15.78 -3.52
N ILE A 142 -4.52 16.47 -3.98
CA ILE A 142 -3.14 16.19 -3.61
C ILE A 142 -2.56 17.45 -2.96
N ASN A 143 -2.09 17.33 -1.72
CA ASN A 143 -1.49 18.44 -0.99
C ASN A 143 0.02 18.23 -0.83
N LEU A 144 0.78 19.31 -1.00
CA LEU A 144 2.19 19.42 -0.60
C LEU A 144 2.28 20.39 0.57
N PHE A 145 2.69 19.87 1.71
CA PHE A 145 2.93 20.63 2.94
C PHE A 145 4.43 20.71 3.24
N ARG A 146 4.78 21.68 4.10
CA ARG A 146 6.05 21.73 4.82
C ARG A 146 5.77 21.78 6.30
N ALA A 147 6.55 21.05 7.10
CA ALA A 147 6.37 21.03 8.54
C ALA A 147 6.46 22.44 9.20
N ASP A 148 7.15 23.39 8.57
CA ASP A 148 7.29 24.75 9.11
C ASP A 148 6.19 25.73 8.65
N TYR A 149 5.26 25.29 7.79
CA TYR A 149 4.28 26.13 7.12
C TYR A 149 2.86 25.77 7.59
N LYS A 150 2.08 26.78 7.93
CA LYS A 150 0.68 26.59 8.37
C LYS A 150 -0.26 26.23 7.24
N GLU A 151 0.02 26.71 6.04
CA GLU A 151 -0.78 26.47 4.84
C GLU A 151 -0.06 25.46 3.93
N ALA A 152 -0.82 24.82 3.04
CA ALA A 152 -0.23 24.02 1.97
C ALA A 152 0.72 24.88 1.11
N ILE A 153 1.88 24.34 0.78
CA ILE A 153 2.78 24.94 -0.22
C ILE A 153 2.07 24.95 -1.58
N LYS A 154 1.42 23.82 -1.89
CA LYS A 154 0.64 23.63 -3.12
C LYS A 154 -0.47 22.62 -2.88
N THR A 155 -1.63 22.89 -3.46
CA THR A 155 -2.73 21.93 -3.57
C THR A 155 -3.07 21.75 -5.04
N ILE A 156 -3.16 20.51 -5.48
CA ILE A 156 -3.72 20.14 -6.78
C ILE A 156 -5.17 19.73 -6.53
N ASP A 157 -6.08 20.66 -6.81
CA ASP A 157 -7.52 20.46 -6.63
C ASP A 157 -8.10 19.62 -7.77
N ASN A 158 -9.04 18.71 -7.45
CA ASN A 158 -9.65 17.82 -8.44
C ASN A 158 -8.61 17.10 -9.30
N ALA A 159 -7.49 16.67 -8.68
CA ALA A 159 -6.44 15.93 -9.36
C ALA A 159 -6.98 14.59 -9.90
N ASP A 160 -7.93 13.99 -9.18
CA ASP A 160 -8.61 12.79 -9.65
C ASP A 160 -10.11 12.86 -9.38
N SER A 161 -10.90 12.38 -10.34
CA SER A 161 -12.34 12.16 -10.15
C SER A 161 -12.64 10.87 -9.37
N SER A 162 -11.65 10.00 -9.24
CA SER A 162 -11.70 8.76 -8.48
C SER A 162 -10.94 8.91 -7.16
N THR A 163 -11.35 8.13 -6.16
CA THR A 163 -10.66 8.08 -4.86
C THR A 163 -9.18 7.73 -5.05
N LEU A 164 -8.30 8.59 -4.54
CA LEU A 164 -6.88 8.28 -4.41
C LEU A 164 -6.70 7.38 -3.18
N HIS A 165 -5.96 6.28 -3.31
CA HIS A 165 -5.76 5.31 -2.22
C HIS A 165 -4.39 5.43 -1.58
N ALA A 166 -3.33 5.62 -2.37
CA ALA A 166 -1.98 5.76 -1.86
C ALA A 166 -1.12 6.67 -2.75
N VAL A 167 0.01 7.11 -2.21
CA VAL A 167 0.97 8.00 -2.86
C VAL A 167 2.39 7.58 -2.50
N THR A 168 3.35 7.80 -3.40
CA THR A 168 4.78 7.65 -3.13
C THR A 168 5.60 8.71 -3.85
N PHE A 169 6.76 9.07 -3.32
CA PHE A 169 7.71 9.93 -4.02
C PHE A 169 8.47 9.12 -5.07
N LEU A 170 8.57 9.61 -6.30
CA LEU A 170 9.50 9.08 -7.31
C LEU A 170 10.88 9.73 -7.17
N ARG A 171 10.92 11.04 -7.41
CA ARG A 171 12.07 11.93 -7.21
C ARG A 171 11.49 13.28 -6.87
N THR A 172 11.74 13.84 -5.68
CA THR A 172 11.24 15.18 -5.35
C THR A 172 11.54 16.20 -6.47
N PRO A 173 10.55 16.96 -6.97
CA PRO A 173 9.16 17.09 -6.49
C PRO A 173 8.11 16.26 -7.27
N GLU A 174 8.53 15.16 -7.91
CA GLU A 174 7.67 14.19 -8.58
C GLU A 174 7.16 13.11 -7.62
N ILE A 175 5.86 12.86 -7.70
CA ILE A 175 5.15 11.82 -6.94
C ILE A 175 4.35 10.93 -7.89
N LEU A 176 3.94 9.78 -7.37
CA LEU A 176 3.04 8.86 -8.04
C LEU A 176 1.88 8.53 -7.10
N THR A 177 0.66 8.59 -7.62
CA THR A 177 -0.57 8.21 -6.89
C THR A 177 -1.23 7.00 -7.52
N VAL A 178 -1.92 6.20 -6.70
CA VAL A 178 -2.77 5.10 -7.16
C VAL A 178 -4.23 5.32 -6.75
N ASN A 179 -5.17 4.83 -7.55
CA ASN A 179 -6.60 5.14 -7.37
C ASN A 179 -7.53 3.92 -7.43
N SER A 180 -8.81 4.17 -7.16
CA SER A 180 -9.87 3.15 -7.11
C SER A 180 -10.25 2.54 -8.45
N ILE A 181 -9.65 2.99 -9.56
CA ILE A 181 -9.90 2.46 -10.91
C ILE A 181 -8.64 1.87 -11.55
N GLY A 182 -7.66 1.51 -10.72
CA GLY A 182 -6.47 0.78 -11.18
C GLY A 182 -5.49 1.60 -12.00
N GLN A 183 -5.42 2.91 -11.77
CA GLN A 183 -4.47 3.79 -12.45
C GLN A 183 -3.37 4.24 -11.51
N LEU A 184 -2.16 4.34 -12.07
CA LEU A 184 -1.04 5.07 -11.51
C LEU A 184 -0.96 6.41 -12.24
N LYS A 185 -0.85 7.52 -11.51
CA LYS A 185 -0.71 8.86 -12.08
C LYS A 185 0.53 9.54 -11.54
N ILE A 186 1.35 10.09 -12.42
CA ILE A 186 2.58 10.80 -12.07
C ILE A 186 2.32 12.31 -12.07
N TRP A 187 2.71 12.96 -10.99
CA TRP A 187 2.52 14.39 -10.78
C TRP A 187 3.85 15.07 -10.49
N ASP A 188 4.00 16.29 -10.98
CA ASP A 188 5.14 17.13 -10.66
C ASP A 188 4.61 18.47 -10.11
N PHE A 189 4.97 18.81 -8.87
CA PHE A 189 4.51 20.04 -8.25
C PHE A 189 5.02 21.32 -8.93
N ARG A 190 5.97 21.23 -9.89
CA ARG A 190 6.41 22.36 -10.72
C ARG A 190 5.49 22.60 -11.92
N GLN A 191 4.72 21.59 -12.35
CA GLN A 191 3.82 21.72 -13.49
C GLN A 191 2.66 22.66 -13.18
N GLN A 192 2.19 23.34 -14.22
CA GLN A 192 1.02 24.22 -14.18
C GLN A 192 -0.23 23.42 -14.56
N GLY A 193 -1.32 23.64 -13.84
CA GLY A 193 -2.56 22.90 -14.02
C GLY A 193 -2.70 21.68 -13.10
N ASN A 194 -3.82 20.97 -13.26
CA ASN A 194 -4.25 19.88 -12.37
C ASN A 194 -4.29 18.53 -13.12
N GLU A 195 -3.51 18.41 -14.20
CA GLU A 195 -3.45 17.20 -15.00
C GLU A 195 -2.19 16.39 -14.68
N PRO A 196 -2.25 15.06 -14.69
CA PRO A 196 -1.08 14.22 -14.48
C PRO A 196 -0.16 14.26 -15.69
N SER A 197 1.14 14.17 -15.44
CA SER A 197 2.18 14.12 -16.49
C SER A 197 2.16 12.80 -17.27
N GLN A 198 1.79 11.71 -16.61
CA GLN A 198 1.70 10.38 -17.18
C GLN A 198 0.66 9.54 -16.44
N ILE A 199 -0.03 8.66 -17.16
CA ILE A 199 -1.00 7.70 -16.61
C ILE A 199 -0.57 6.30 -17.04
N LEU A 200 -0.45 5.38 -16.08
CA LEU A 200 -0.22 3.96 -16.30
C LEU A 200 -1.42 3.18 -15.75
N SER A 201 -1.78 2.06 -16.39
CA SER A 201 -2.89 1.22 -15.95
C SER A 201 -2.86 -0.12 -16.65
N LEU A 202 -3.35 -1.16 -15.98
CA LEU A 202 -3.60 -2.45 -16.63
C LEU A 202 -4.67 -2.29 -17.72
N THR A 203 -4.47 -2.96 -18.87
CA THR A 203 -5.46 -3.02 -19.95
C THR A 203 -6.49 -4.09 -19.64
N GLY A 204 -7.79 -3.77 -19.76
CA GLY A 204 -8.88 -4.71 -19.53
C GLY A 204 -9.55 -4.50 -18.18
N ASP A 205 -9.67 -5.55 -17.38
CA ASP A 205 -10.31 -5.48 -16.06
C ASP A 205 -9.41 -4.73 -15.08
N ARG A 206 -9.90 -3.59 -14.60
CA ARG A 206 -9.14 -2.69 -13.74
C ARG A 206 -9.61 -2.85 -12.30
N ALA A 207 -8.82 -3.58 -11.52
CA ALA A 207 -9.02 -3.66 -10.09
C ALA A 207 -8.53 -2.35 -9.41
N PRO A 208 -9.22 -1.87 -8.35
CA PRO A 208 -8.70 -0.82 -7.49
C PRO A 208 -7.28 -1.14 -7.00
N LEU A 209 -6.39 -0.15 -6.98
CA LEU A 209 -5.06 -0.26 -6.38
C LEU A 209 -5.07 0.38 -5.00
N HIS A 210 -4.65 -0.36 -3.98
CA HIS A 210 -4.71 0.09 -2.59
C HIS A 210 -3.38 0.63 -2.08
N CYS A 211 -2.26 0.09 -2.55
CA CYS A 211 -0.93 0.45 -2.09
C CYS A 211 0.07 0.62 -3.23
N VAL A 212 1.11 1.40 -2.93
CA VAL A 212 2.24 1.62 -3.82
C VAL A 212 3.50 1.89 -3.02
N ASP A 213 4.61 1.30 -3.44
CA ASP A 213 5.92 1.63 -2.91
C ASP A 213 6.97 1.73 -4.02
N ARG A 214 7.98 2.57 -3.81
CA ARG A 214 9.06 2.80 -4.76
C ARG A 214 10.30 2.04 -4.34
N HIS A 215 10.91 1.38 -5.30
CA HIS A 215 12.22 0.77 -5.11
C HIS A 215 13.25 1.80 -4.60
N PRO A 216 13.93 1.57 -3.47
CA PRO A 216 14.73 2.60 -2.79
C PRO A 216 15.86 3.14 -3.67
N ASN A 217 16.55 2.25 -4.42
CA ASN A 217 17.69 2.61 -5.27
C ASN A 217 17.33 2.98 -6.72
N GLN A 218 16.10 2.69 -7.18
CA GLN A 218 15.72 2.82 -8.58
C GLN A 218 14.43 3.63 -8.66
N GLN A 219 14.56 4.93 -8.89
CA GLN A 219 13.46 5.89 -8.79
C GLN A 219 12.30 5.65 -9.77
N HIS A 220 12.54 4.86 -10.80
CA HIS A 220 11.58 4.54 -11.85
C HIS A 220 10.83 3.22 -11.61
N VAL A 221 11.21 2.44 -10.59
CA VAL A 221 10.60 1.15 -10.28
C VAL A 221 9.63 1.31 -9.12
N VAL A 222 8.39 0.89 -9.34
CA VAL A 222 7.35 0.89 -8.30
C VAL A 222 6.64 -0.46 -8.26
N ALA A 223 6.24 -0.87 -7.06
CA ALA A 223 5.39 -2.02 -6.81
C ALA A 223 4.02 -1.54 -6.34
N THR A 224 2.95 -2.20 -6.79
CA THR A 224 1.58 -1.87 -6.38
C THR A 224 0.81 -3.13 -6.02
N GLY A 225 -0.11 -3.01 -5.05
CA GLY A 225 -1.04 -4.06 -4.65
C GLY A 225 -2.50 -3.66 -4.93
N GLY A 226 -3.28 -4.63 -5.42
CA GLY A 226 -4.66 -4.43 -5.83
C GLY A 226 -5.72 -5.11 -4.96
N GLN A 227 -6.97 -4.75 -5.24
CA GLN A 227 -8.19 -5.38 -4.71
C GLN A 227 -8.30 -6.87 -5.08
N ASP A 228 -7.66 -7.27 -6.17
CA ASP A 228 -7.61 -8.64 -6.68
C ASP A 228 -6.47 -9.48 -6.06
N GLY A 229 -5.71 -8.90 -5.14
CA GLY A 229 -4.57 -9.54 -4.49
C GLY A 229 -3.35 -9.67 -5.39
N MET A 230 -3.31 -9.03 -6.57
CA MET A 230 -2.16 -9.10 -7.46
C MET A 230 -1.04 -8.15 -7.02
N LEU A 231 0.22 -8.61 -7.16
CA LEU A 231 1.41 -7.78 -7.09
C LEU A 231 1.80 -7.34 -8.51
N SER A 232 1.82 -6.04 -8.77
CA SER A 232 2.27 -5.49 -10.06
C SER A 232 3.57 -4.72 -9.91
N ILE A 233 4.56 -5.00 -10.76
CA ILE A 233 5.82 -4.27 -10.83
C ILE A 233 5.83 -3.40 -12.10
N TRP A 234 6.20 -2.13 -11.94
CA TRP A 234 6.19 -1.15 -13.02
C TRP A 234 7.56 -0.50 -13.19
N ASP A 235 7.99 -0.31 -14.43
CA ASP A 235 9.01 0.68 -14.79
C ASP A 235 8.29 1.87 -15.41
N VAL A 236 8.22 2.99 -14.69
CA VAL A 236 7.47 4.17 -15.14
C VAL A 236 8.01 4.80 -16.43
N ARG A 237 9.21 4.41 -16.87
CA ARG A 237 9.79 4.85 -18.16
C ARG A 237 9.32 3.98 -19.32
N GLN A 238 8.81 2.77 -19.03
CA GLN A 238 8.48 1.76 -20.04
C GLN A 238 6.97 1.60 -20.20
N GLY A 239 6.43 2.34 -21.16
CA GLY A 239 5.02 2.19 -21.56
C GLY A 239 4.04 2.51 -20.45
N THR A 240 2.83 1.96 -20.57
CA THR A 240 1.70 2.22 -19.67
C THR A 240 1.24 0.98 -18.91
N MET A 241 1.93 -0.15 -19.08
CA MET A 241 1.57 -1.48 -18.56
C MET A 241 2.62 -1.94 -17.55
N PRO A 242 2.28 -2.83 -16.61
CA PRO A 242 3.26 -3.37 -15.69
C PRO A 242 4.26 -4.26 -16.44
N VAL A 243 5.49 -4.31 -15.93
CA VAL A 243 6.55 -5.20 -16.42
C VAL A 243 6.27 -6.63 -15.96
N SER A 244 5.82 -6.79 -14.72
CA SER A 244 5.48 -8.08 -14.13
C SER A 244 4.13 -7.99 -13.40
N LEU A 245 3.32 -9.04 -13.55
CA LEU A 245 2.04 -9.21 -12.85
C LEU A 245 2.06 -10.58 -12.18
N LEU A 246 2.13 -10.60 -10.85
CA LEU A 246 2.33 -11.79 -10.04
C LEU A 246 1.09 -12.05 -9.19
N LYS A 247 0.58 -13.29 -9.25
CA LYS A 247 -0.51 -13.72 -8.36
C LYS A 247 0.07 -13.89 -6.95
N ALA A 248 -0.30 -12.99 -6.05
CA ALA A 248 0.13 -12.99 -4.67
C ALA A 248 -0.97 -13.57 -3.77
N HIS A 249 -2.02 -12.80 -3.52
CA HIS A 249 -2.99 -13.09 -2.47
C HIS A 249 -4.34 -13.55 -3.03
N GLU A 250 -5.19 -14.10 -2.16
CA GLU A 250 -6.56 -14.51 -2.53
C GLU A 250 -7.60 -13.42 -2.21
N ALA A 251 -7.17 -12.31 -1.60
CA ALA A 251 -7.96 -11.14 -1.26
C ALA A 251 -7.12 -9.85 -1.43
N GLU A 252 -7.69 -8.70 -1.03
CA GLU A 252 -7.09 -7.38 -1.18
C GLU A 252 -5.68 -7.28 -0.58
N MET A 253 -4.73 -6.75 -1.35
CA MET A 253 -3.39 -6.44 -0.84
C MET A 253 -3.39 -5.04 -0.22
N TRP A 254 -3.16 -4.94 1.09
CA TRP A 254 -3.22 -3.68 1.81
C TRP A 254 -1.93 -2.88 1.75
N GLU A 255 -0.78 -3.53 1.86
CA GLU A 255 0.52 -2.86 1.76
C GLU A 255 1.53 -3.70 0.99
N VAL A 256 2.47 -2.98 0.36
CA VAL A 256 3.66 -3.49 -0.31
C VAL A 256 4.83 -2.62 0.10
N HIS A 257 5.96 -3.23 0.48
CA HIS A 257 7.16 -2.50 0.84
C HIS A 257 8.40 -3.22 0.32
N PHE A 258 9.27 -2.49 -0.38
CA PHE A 258 10.63 -2.95 -0.61
C PHE A 258 11.41 -2.88 0.68
N HIS A 259 12.31 -3.85 0.89
CA HIS A 259 13.25 -3.74 2.00
C HIS A 259 14.19 -2.53 1.77
N PRO A 260 14.28 -1.56 2.71
CA PRO A 260 14.92 -0.27 2.45
C PRO A 260 16.40 -0.34 2.05
N SER A 261 17.15 -1.29 2.62
CA SER A 261 18.60 -1.45 2.38
C SER A 261 18.96 -2.62 1.46
N ASN A 262 18.03 -3.53 1.19
CA ASN A 262 18.26 -4.72 0.37
C ASN A 262 17.02 -5.02 -0.48
N PRO A 263 16.77 -4.22 -1.52
CA PRO A 263 15.49 -4.22 -2.23
C PRO A 263 15.28 -5.43 -3.16
N ASP A 264 16.17 -6.42 -3.16
CA ASP A 264 15.87 -7.75 -3.69
C ASP A 264 14.80 -8.46 -2.85
N HIS A 265 14.59 -8.01 -1.61
CA HIS A 265 13.47 -8.44 -0.78
C HIS A 265 12.31 -7.45 -0.83
N LEU A 266 11.09 -7.98 -0.89
CA LEU A 266 9.84 -7.24 -0.86
C LEU A 266 8.84 -7.94 0.06
N PHE A 267 7.99 -7.16 0.73
CA PHE A 267 6.99 -7.68 1.66
C PHE A 267 5.60 -7.20 1.27
N THR A 268 4.61 -8.08 1.40
CA THR A 268 3.20 -7.77 1.13
C THR A 268 2.30 -8.32 2.21
N CYS A 269 1.23 -7.61 2.56
CA CYS A 269 0.19 -8.11 3.45
C CYS A 269 -1.21 -7.96 2.87
N SER A 270 -2.14 -8.78 3.36
CA SER A 270 -3.43 -9.00 2.71
C SER A 270 -4.60 -9.13 3.68
N GLU A 271 -5.79 -8.83 3.16
CA GLU A 271 -7.09 -9.10 3.80
C GLU A 271 -7.32 -10.59 4.09
N ASP A 272 -6.69 -11.48 3.32
CA ASP A 272 -6.75 -12.93 3.57
C ASP A 272 -6.00 -13.38 4.84
N GLY A 273 -5.33 -12.42 5.51
CA GLY A 273 -4.57 -12.62 6.74
C GLY A 273 -3.12 -13.02 6.51
N SER A 274 -2.66 -13.15 5.27
CA SER A 274 -1.28 -13.53 5.01
C SER A 274 -0.33 -12.33 4.98
N LEU A 275 0.93 -12.60 5.35
CA LEU A 275 2.06 -11.71 5.15
C LEU A 275 3.14 -12.51 4.44
N TRP A 276 3.52 -12.07 3.25
CA TRP A 276 4.49 -12.75 2.40
C TRP A 276 5.78 -11.94 2.29
N HIS A 277 6.89 -12.65 2.41
CA HIS A 277 8.22 -12.21 2.03
C HIS A 277 8.55 -12.78 0.66
N TRP A 278 8.96 -11.90 -0.24
CA TRP A 278 9.38 -12.20 -1.59
C TRP A 278 10.87 -11.94 -1.71
N ASP A 279 11.61 -12.91 -2.22
CA ASP A 279 13.04 -12.83 -2.44
C ASP A 279 13.34 -13.01 -3.92
N ALA A 280 13.73 -11.92 -4.58
CA ALA A 280 14.15 -11.89 -5.97
C ALA A 280 15.69 -11.94 -6.12
N SER A 281 16.43 -12.24 -5.04
CA SER A 281 17.87 -12.40 -5.13
C SER A 281 18.19 -13.61 -6.00
N THR A 282 19.08 -13.42 -6.97
CA THR A 282 19.53 -14.51 -7.83
C THR A 282 20.47 -15.41 -7.04
N ASP A 283 19.95 -16.42 -6.37
CA ASP A 283 20.77 -17.55 -5.96
C ASP A 283 21.02 -18.37 -7.23
N VAL A 284 22.09 -18.04 -7.95
CA VAL A 284 22.62 -18.99 -8.93
C VAL A 284 23.39 -20.00 -8.08
N PRO A 285 22.86 -21.20 -7.78
CA PRO A 285 23.74 -22.25 -7.34
C PRO A 285 24.75 -22.40 -8.47
N GLU A 286 26.03 -22.15 -8.19
CA GLU A 286 27.11 -22.64 -9.01
C GLU A 286 26.84 -24.14 -9.15
N LYS A 287 26.16 -24.53 -10.23
CA LYS A 287 25.96 -25.93 -10.57
C LYS A 287 27.36 -26.46 -10.74
N SER A 288 27.83 -27.09 -9.67
CA SER A 288 29.01 -27.93 -9.62
C SER A 288 29.10 -28.63 -10.97
N SER A 289 30.09 -28.22 -11.76
CA SER A 289 30.43 -28.84 -13.03
C SER A 289 31.00 -30.22 -12.71
N LEU A 290 30.12 -31.17 -12.36
CA LEU A 290 30.42 -32.58 -12.11
C LEU A 290 30.38 -33.41 -13.40
N PHE A 291 30.55 -32.76 -14.55
CA PHE A 291 30.87 -33.45 -15.78
C PHE A 291 32.25 -33.03 -16.25
N HIS A 292 33.28 -33.66 -15.69
CA HIS A 292 34.52 -34.02 -16.39
C HIS A 292 35.18 -35.18 -15.62
N GLN A 293 34.64 -36.39 -15.74
CA GLN A 293 35.47 -37.58 -15.65
C GLN A 293 36.07 -37.85 -17.02
N GLY A 294 37.40 -37.72 -17.12
CA GLY A 294 38.17 -38.39 -18.15
C GLY A 294 39.20 -37.53 -18.88
N GLY A 295 40.40 -37.41 -18.29
CA GLY A 295 41.62 -37.61 -19.09
C GLY A 295 42.56 -36.42 -19.32
N ARG A 296 43.67 -36.47 -18.57
CA ARG A 296 45.07 -36.20 -18.99
C ARG A 296 45.51 -34.75 -19.30
N SER A 297 46.34 -34.25 -18.37
CA SER A 297 47.59 -33.47 -18.57
C SER A 297 47.63 -32.40 -19.68
N SER A 298 47.68 -31.13 -19.28
CA SER A 298 48.83 -30.25 -19.53
C SER A 298 48.62 -28.88 -18.87
N THR A 299 49.70 -28.33 -18.34
CA THR A 299 49.84 -27.00 -17.75
C THR A 299 49.65 -25.90 -18.78
N PHE A 300 48.70 -24.99 -18.56
CA PHE A 300 48.77 -23.61 -19.07
C PHE A 300 48.22 -22.64 -18.02
N LEU A 301 49.09 -21.73 -17.57
CA LEU A 301 48.68 -20.46 -16.98
C LEU A 301 47.84 -19.71 -18.02
N SER A 302 46.64 -19.27 -17.67
CA SER A 302 45.95 -18.22 -18.43
C SER A 302 45.51 -17.12 -17.49
N HIS A 303 46.21 -16.01 -17.65
CA HIS A 303 45.95 -14.68 -17.14
C HIS A 303 44.48 -14.32 -17.00
N SER A 304 44.21 -13.54 -15.95
CA SER A 304 43.14 -12.57 -15.89
C SER A 304 42.96 -11.86 -17.24
N ILE A 305 41.91 -12.24 -17.96
CA ILE A 305 41.25 -11.35 -18.90
C ILE A 305 39.85 -11.18 -18.35
N SER A 306 39.70 -10.05 -17.67
CA SER A 306 38.45 -9.36 -17.45
C SER A 306 37.67 -9.30 -18.76
N ASN A 307 36.73 -10.22 -18.97
CA ASN A 307 35.71 -10.02 -19.98
C ASN A 307 34.67 -9.06 -19.41
N GLN A 308 34.85 -7.81 -19.84
CA GLN A 308 33.98 -6.66 -19.67
C GLN A 308 32.62 -6.87 -20.36
N THR A 309 31.81 -7.79 -19.87
CA THR A 309 30.40 -7.92 -20.29
C THR A 309 29.42 -7.90 -19.11
N ASN A 310 29.91 -7.82 -17.86
CA ASN A 310 29.06 -7.90 -16.67
C ASN A 310 28.74 -6.55 -16.00
N VAL A 311 29.17 -5.42 -16.59
CA VAL A 311 28.93 -4.08 -16.00
C VAL A 311 27.51 -3.57 -16.28
N HIS A 312 26.84 -4.07 -17.32
CA HIS A 312 25.45 -3.68 -17.60
C HIS A 312 24.41 -4.50 -16.82
N GLN A 313 24.79 -5.67 -16.29
CA GLN A 313 23.85 -6.56 -15.61
C GLN A 313 23.58 -6.18 -14.15
N SER A 314 24.41 -5.33 -13.54
CA SER A 314 24.21 -4.82 -12.17
C SER A 314 23.32 -3.57 -12.07
N LEU A 315 22.71 -3.13 -13.17
CA LEU A 315 21.94 -1.88 -13.25
C LEU A 315 20.43 -2.08 -13.41
N ILE A 316 20.00 -3.30 -13.69
CA ILE A 316 18.58 -3.64 -13.88
C ILE A 316 18.11 -4.32 -12.59
N SER A 317 17.03 -3.82 -11.99
CA SER A 317 16.39 -4.47 -10.83
C SER A 317 16.12 -5.94 -11.12
N SER A 318 16.35 -6.81 -10.14
CA SER A 318 15.92 -8.21 -10.16
C SER A 318 14.43 -8.31 -10.52
N TRP A 319 13.62 -7.40 -9.96
CA TRP A 319 12.18 -7.24 -10.23
C TRP A 319 11.80 -6.84 -11.66
N LEU A 320 12.74 -6.36 -12.46
CA LEU A 320 12.54 -6.02 -13.88
C LEU A 320 13.12 -7.06 -14.84
N SER A 321 13.72 -8.14 -14.31
CA SER A 321 14.19 -9.23 -15.14
C SER A 321 12.99 -9.89 -15.85
N THR A 322 13.13 -10.12 -17.14
CA THR A 322 12.19 -10.92 -17.94
C THR A 322 12.80 -12.25 -18.36
N ASP A 323 13.95 -12.62 -17.75
CA ASP A 323 14.66 -13.86 -18.06
C ASP A 323 14.09 -15.00 -17.22
N PRO A 324 13.39 -15.98 -17.82
CA PRO A 324 12.78 -17.09 -17.08
C PRO A 324 13.80 -17.98 -16.35
N ALA A 325 15.10 -17.88 -16.66
CA ALA A 325 16.15 -18.56 -15.91
C ALA A 325 16.57 -17.81 -14.62
N ARG A 326 16.16 -16.54 -14.48
CA ARG A 326 16.41 -15.67 -13.31
C ARG A 326 15.15 -15.37 -12.50
N ASP A 327 13.98 -15.76 -12.99
CA ASP A 327 12.66 -15.58 -12.34
C ASP A 327 12.41 -16.49 -11.12
N CYS A 328 13.45 -16.89 -10.40
CA CYS A 328 13.29 -17.62 -9.15
C CYS A 328 12.97 -16.63 -8.02
N ILE A 329 11.70 -16.23 -7.92
CA ILE A 329 11.23 -15.44 -6.78
C ILE A 329 10.78 -16.42 -5.71
N GLU A 330 11.52 -16.50 -4.61
CA GLU A 330 11.11 -17.31 -3.46
C GLU A 330 10.07 -16.57 -2.63
N ILE A 331 9.06 -17.29 -2.16
CA ILE A 331 7.92 -16.72 -1.44
C ILE A 331 7.76 -17.48 -0.12
N THR A 332 7.83 -16.75 0.98
CA THR A 332 7.65 -17.31 2.32
C THR A 332 6.50 -16.60 3.04
N SER A 333 5.52 -17.37 3.51
CA SER A 333 4.48 -16.85 4.43
C SER A 333 5.06 -16.75 5.83
N LEU A 334 5.10 -15.55 6.41
CA LEU A 334 5.72 -15.29 7.71
C LEU A 334 4.76 -15.46 8.90
N LEU A 335 3.45 -15.52 8.65
CA LEU A 335 2.44 -15.68 9.70
C LEU A 335 1.82 -17.09 9.70
N PRO A 336 1.36 -17.58 10.87
CA PRO A 336 0.64 -18.85 10.97
C PRO A 336 -0.64 -18.86 10.13
N SER A 337 -1.07 -20.04 9.67
CA SER A 337 -2.36 -20.19 9.02
C SER A 337 -3.50 -19.78 9.96
N ARG A 338 -4.43 -18.94 9.49
CA ARG A 338 -5.66 -18.44 10.18
C ARG A 338 -5.52 -17.17 11.03
N THR A 339 -4.64 -16.27 10.66
CA THR A 339 -4.71 -14.86 11.06
C THR A 339 -5.95 -14.19 10.42
N LEU A 340 -6.48 -13.16 11.09
CA LEU A 340 -7.39 -12.20 10.44
C LEU A 340 -6.56 -11.25 9.55
N SER A 341 -7.24 -10.36 8.81
CA SER A 341 -6.64 -9.36 7.93
C SER A 341 -5.37 -8.73 8.52
N VAL A 342 -4.30 -8.68 7.72
CA VAL A 342 -3.05 -8.02 8.06
C VAL A 342 -3.05 -6.67 7.36
N ASN A 343 -3.32 -5.61 8.11
CA ASN A 343 -3.64 -4.30 7.55
C ASN A 343 -2.41 -3.45 7.23
N SER A 344 -1.33 -3.64 7.99
CA SER A 344 -0.13 -2.83 7.85
C SER A 344 1.10 -3.60 8.30
N LEU A 345 2.22 -3.34 7.64
CA LEU A 345 3.54 -3.89 7.93
C LEU A 345 4.60 -2.80 7.80
N ASP A 346 5.73 -3.00 8.48
CA ASP A 346 6.92 -2.21 8.26
C ASP A 346 8.17 -3.09 8.46
N VAL A 347 9.24 -2.71 7.77
CA VAL A 347 10.50 -3.44 7.76
C VAL A 347 11.68 -2.49 7.81
N LEU A 348 12.57 -2.71 8.78
CA LEU A 348 13.83 -2.00 8.90
C LEU A 348 14.94 -2.94 9.33
N GLY A 349 15.91 -3.15 8.45
CA GLY A 349 17.00 -4.10 8.69
C GLY A 349 16.45 -5.51 8.97
N PRO A 350 16.87 -6.20 10.03
CA PRO A 350 16.38 -7.55 10.32
C PRO A 350 15.01 -7.57 10.99
N CYS A 351 14.42 -6.40 11.25
CA CYS A 351 13.18 -6.27 11.99
C CYS A 351 11.99 -6.11 11.05
N LEU A 352 10.93 -6.89 11.29
CA LEU A 352 9.62 -6.73 10.67
C LEU A 352 8.57 -6.68 11.76
N VAL A 353 7.57 -5.85 11.54
CA VAL A 353 6.40 -5.77 12.41
C VAL A 353 5.15 -5.59 11.58
N CYS A 354 4.05 -6.18 12.01
CA CYS A 354 2.75 -6.01 11.36
C CYS A 354 1.60 -6.01 12.35
N GLY A 355 0.52 -5.32 11.99
CA GLY A 355 -0.73 -5.25 12.75
C GLY A 355 -1.87 -5.99 12.05
N THR A 356 -2.74 -6.61 12.84
CA THR A 356 -3.87 -7.39 12.33
C THR A 356 -5.21 -7.00 12.94
N ASP A 357 -6.30 -7.36 12.27
CA ASP A 357 -7.68 -7.21 12.75
C ASP A 357 -7.99 -8.05 14.01
N ALA A 358 -7.10 -8.98 14.39
CA ALA A 358 -7.20 -9.74 15.63
C ALA A 358 -6.77 -8.94 16.87
N GLU A 359 -6.63 -7.60 16.75
CA GLU A 359 -6.02 -6.73 17.75
C GLU A 359 -4.60 -7.18 18.15
N ALA A 360 -3.94 -7.92 17.25
CA ALA A 360 -2.65 -8.55 17.48
C ALA A 360 -1.54 -7.90 16.66
N ILE A 361 -0.35 -7.89 17.25
CA ILE A 361 0.87 -7.31 16.69
C ILE A 361 1.93 -8.40 16.66
N TYR A 362 2.51 -8.63 15.49
CA TYR A 362 3.58 -9.59 15.31
C TYR A 362 4.87 -8.83 15.08
N VAL A 363 5.94 -9.21 15.80
CA VAL A 363 7.27 -8.61 15.67
C VAL A 363 8.27 -9.75 15.49
N THR A 364 9.08 -9.67 14.43
CA THR A 364 10.32 -10.44 14.32
C THR A 364 11.50 -9.47 14.28
N ARG A 365 12.60 -9.84 14.92
CA ARG A 365 13.88 -9.08 14.90
C ARG A 365 14.98 -9.82 14.16
N GLN A 366 14.64 -10.94 13.52
CA GLN A 366 15.56 -11.85 12.85
C GLN A 366 14.90 -12.38 11.58
N LEU A 367 14.72 -11.52 10.58
CA LEU A 367 14.14 -11.90 9.28
C LEU A 367 15.01 -12.88 8.48
N PHE A 368 16.34 -12.77 8.59
CA PHE A 368 17.29 -13.47 7.71
C PHE A 368 18.12 -14.55 8.44
N SER A 369 17.54 -15.22 9.44
CA SER A 369 18.27 -16.16 10.32
C SER A 369 18.58 -17.51 9.69
#